data_AF-A0A0R2RUT7-F1
#
_entry.id   AF-A0A0R2RUT7-F1
#
_cell.length_a   1.000
_cell.length_b   1.000
_cell.length_c   1.000
_cell.angle_alpha   90.00
_cell.angle_beta   90.00
_cell.angle_gamma   90.00
#
_symmetry.space_group_name_H-M   'P 1'
#
loop_
_entity.id
_entity.type
_entity.pdbx_description
1 polymer ?
#
loop_
_entity_poly.entity_id
_entity_poly.type
_entity_poly.pdbx_seq_one_letter_code
_entity_poly.pdbx_strand_id
1 'polypeptide(L)'
;MLELAKEGSIDKILVWELSRIGRSVLQSLQNIQLLHDLKVGLYIKNFNLDTLNEDKTPNSLSMFMVQILFSVANMESKMTLSRLQSGYRNHIKKNGKKSVGRKKGDTDCDEKILNRHSDVVRLIKRGLSIRNISAITNKSTNTVLKVKRII
;
A
#
# COMPACT_ATOMS: atom_id res chain seq x y z
N MET A 1 -12.94 -14.14 -3.80
CA MET A 1 -12.85 -15.09 -2.66
C MET A 1 -13.71 -14.62 -1.50
N LEU A 2 -13.38 -13.51 -0.83
CA LEU A 2 -14.20 -13.00 0.29
C LEU A 2 -15.65 -12.62 -0.12
N GLU A 3 -15.85 -12.09 -1.33
CA GLU A 3 -17.21 -11.80 -1.84
C GLU A 3 -18.00 -13.10 -2.10
N LEU A 4 -17.41 -14.06 -2.81
CA LEU A 4 -18.00 -15.38 -3.04
C LEU A 4 -18.28 -16.16 -1.75
N ALA A 5 -17.45 -15.97 -0.71
CA ALA A 5 -17.68 -16.52 0.62
C ALA A 5 -18.88 -15.87 1.32
N LYS A 6 -19.10 -14.56 1.12
CA LYS A 6 -20.27 -13.85 1.64
C LYS A 6 -21.56 -14.21 0.92
N GLU A 7 -21.48 -14.54 -0.36
CA GLU A 7 -22.60 -15.05 -1.17
C GLU A 7 -22.97 -16.50 -0.82
N GLY A 8 -22.22 -17.17 0.07
CA GLY A 8 -22.49 -18.53 0.51
C GLY A 8 -22.20 -19.60 -0.54
N SER A 9 -21.49 -19.25 -1.62
CA SER A 9 -21.20 -20.17 -2.73
C SER A 9 -19.99 -21.07 -2.47
N ILE A 10 -19.31 -20.92 -1.33
CA ILE A 10 -18.04 -21.61 -1.03
C ILE A 10 -18.04 -22.07 0.42
N ASP A 11 -17.88 -23.37 0.64
CA ASP A 11 -17.71 -23.96 1.98
C ASP A 11 -16.25 -24.03 2.44
N LYS A 12 -15.30 -24.11 1.51
CA LYS A 12 -13.88 -24.29 1.82
C LYS A 12 -12.97 -23.60 0.82
N ILE A 13 -11.89 -23.01 1.34
CA ILE A 13 -10.89 -22.31 0.56
C ILE A 13 -9.54 -22.98 0.77
N LEU A 14 -8.91 -23.36 -0.34
CA LEU A 14 -7.58 -23.94 -0.36
C LEU A 14 -6.55 -22.85 -0.67
N VAL A 15 -5.54 -22.69 0.18
CA VAL A 15 -4.40 -21.80 -0.10
C VAL A 15 -3.09 -22.58 0.01
N TRP A 16 -2.13 -22.22 -0.85
CA TRP A 16 -0.80 -22.82 -0.80
C TRP A 16 -0.03 -22.43 0.46
N GLU A 17 -0.11 -21.15 0.81
CA GLU A 17 0.59 -20.56 1.95
C GLU A 17 -0.24 -19.43 2.59
N LEU A 18 0.00 -19.18 3.88
CA LEU A 18 -0.73 -18.19 4.68
C LEU A 18 -0.61 -16.76 4.15
N SER A 19 0.48 -16.43 3.44
CA SER A 19 0.72 -15.12 2.83
C SER A 19 -0.26 -14.77 1.70
N ARG A 20 -1.04 -15.74 1.19
CA ARG A 20 -2.07 -15.51 0.16
C ARG A 20 -3.41 -15.00 0.72
N ILE A 21 -3.55 -14.95 2.04
CA ILE A 21 -4.77 -14.48 2.72
C ILE A 21 -4.86 -12.95 2.78
N GLY A 22 -3.73 -12.25 2.83
CA GLY A 22 -3.72 -10.79 3.01
C GLY A 22 -2.33 -10.20 2.85
N ARG A 23 -2.28 -8.88 2.63
CA ARG A 23 -1.01 -8.15 2.42
C ARG A 23 -0.30 -7.79 3.72
N SER A 24 -1.04 -7.73 4.82
CA SER A 24 -0.50 -7.47 6.15
C SER A 24 -0.97 -8.55 7.12
N VAL A 25 -0.16 -8.78 8.16
CA VAL A 25 -0.47 -9.74 9.23
C VAL A 25 -1.84 -9.44 9.85
N LEU A 26 -2.12 -8.17 10.15
CA LEU A 26 -3.38 -7.75 10.76
C LEU A 26 -4.57 -8.01 9.84
N GLN A 27 -4.44 -7.69 8.55
CA GLN A 27 -5.47 -7.94 7.56
C GLN A 27 -5.73 -9.44 7.38
N SER A 28 -4.68 -10.26 7.40
CA SER A 28 -4.82 -11.71 7.28
C SER A 28 -5.58 -12.32 8.45
N LEU A 29 -5.33 -11.87 9.68
CA LEU A 29 -6.11 -12.28 10.86
C LEU A 29 -7.59 -11.88 10.75
N GLN A 30 -7.86 -10.64 10.33
CA GLN A 30 -9.23 -10.17 10.12
C GLN A 30 -9.96 -10.99 9.05
N ASN A 31 -9.27 -11.34 7.96
CA ASN A 31 -9.85 -12.17 6.90
C ASN A 31 -10.15 -13.59 7.39
N ILE A 32 -9.27 -14.19 8.19
CA ILE A 32 -9.51 -15.52 8.78
C ILE A 32 -10.70 -15.49 9.74
N GLN A 33 -10.78 -14.46 10.59
CA GLN A 33 -11.91 -14.27 11.49
C GLN A 33 -13.22 -14.15 10.71
N LEU A 34 -13.22 -13.33 9.66
CA LEU A 34 -14.38 -13.16 8.78
C LEU A 34 -14.79 -14.47 8.10
N LEU A 35 -13.83 -15.29 7.67
CA LEU A 35 -14.11 -16.61 7.09
C LEU A 35 -14.74 -17.55 8.13
N HIS A 36 -14.28 -17.50 9.39
CA HIS A 36 -14.86 -18.29 10.48
C HIS A 36 -16.29 -17.86 10.81
N ASP A 37 -16.56 -16.55 10.83
CA ASP A 37 -17.91 -16.01 11.07
C ASP A 37 -18.88 -16.44 9.95
N LEU A 38 -18.38 -16.54 8.72
CA LEU A 38 -19.12 -17.05 7.56
C LEU A 38 -19.17 -18.59 7.48
N LYS A 39 -18.55 -19.29 8.45
CA LYS A 39 -18.40 -20.76 8.50
C LYS A 39 -17.74 -21.36 7.25
N VAL A 40 -16.79 -20.65 6.66
CA VAL A 40 -16.01 -21.06 5.49
C VAL A 40 -14.63 -21.56 5.93
N GLY A 41 -14.36 -22.85 5.69
CA GLY A 41 -13.10 -23.52 6.02
C GLY A 41 -11.91 -22.92 5.28
N LEU A 42 -10.78 -22.73 5.96
CA LEU A 42 -9.52 -22.42 5.29
C LEU A 42 -8.53 -23.56 5.49
N TYR A 43 -8.09 -24.15 4.37
CA TYR A 43 -7.04 -25.15 4.37
C TYR A 43 -5.74 -24.56 3.82
N ILE A 44 -4.67 -24.69 4.60
CA ILE A 44 -3.33 -24.17 4.28
C ILE A 44 -2.42 -25.35 3.97
N LYS A 45 -2.05 -25.49 2.69
CA LYS A 45 -1.31 -26.66 2.19
C LYS A 45 0.12 -26.78 2.76
N ASN A 46 0.84 -25.67 2.90
CA ASN A 46 2.18 -25.63 3.52
C ASN A 46 2.24 -26.38 4.85
N PHE A 47 1.30 -26.08 5.74
CA PHE A 47 1.29 -26.63 7.09
C PHE A 47 0.40 -27.86 7.23
N ASN A 48 -0.28 -28.26 6.15
CA ASN A 48 -1.33 -29.28 6.17
C ASN A 48 -2.37 -29.01 7.29
N LEU A 49 -2.77 -27.74 7.44
CA LEU A 49 -3.64 -27.28 8.52
C LEU A 49 -5.02 -26.87 7.99
N ASP A 50 -6.06 -27.28 8.71
CA ASP A 50 -7.42 -26.81 8.51
C ASP A 50 -7.83 -25.89 9.67
N THR A 51 -8.39 -24.72 9.36
CA THR A 51 -8.76 -23.75 10.41
C THR A 51 -10.14 -24.03 11.04
N LEU A 52 -10.98 -24.82 10.37
CA LEU A 52 -12.29 -25.26 10.84
C LEU A 52 -12.33 -26.79 10.92
N ASN A 53 -12.98 -27.31 11.95
CA ASN A 53 -13.27 -28.73 12.10
C ASN A 53 -14.44 -29.14 11.19
N GLU A 54 -14.68 -30.45 11.05
CA GLU A 54 -15.81 -31.00 10.27
C GLU A 54 -17.18 -30.45 10.76
N ASP A 55 -17.31 -30.17 12.05
CA ASP A 55 -18.49 -29.55 12.67
C ASP A 55 -18.64 -28.04 12.41
N LYS A 56 -17.80 -27.47 11.54
CA LYS A 56 -17.71 -26.01 11.28
C LYS A 56 -17.38 -25.19 12.54
N THR A 57 -16.77 -25.81 13.56
CA THR A 57 -16.22 -25.12 14.74
C THR A 57 -14.76 -24.75 14.51
N PRO A 58 -14.29 -23.57 14.94
CA PRO A 58 -12.89 -23.20 14.78
C PRO A 58 -11.97 -24.21 15.47
N ASN A 59 -10.93 -24.67 14.78
CA ASN A 59 -9.92 -25.54 15.37
C ASN A 59 -8.99 -24.70 16.26
N SER A 60 -9.05 -24.91 17.57
CA SER A 60 -8.24 -24.18 18.56
C SER A 60 -6.74 -24.32 18.33
N LEU A 61 -6.26 -25.49 17.89
CA LEU A 61 -4.84 -25.73 17.66
C LEU A 61 -4.35 -25.01 16.40
N SER A 62 -5.13 -25.07 15.31
CA SER A 62 -4.81 -24.34 14.08
C SER A 62 -4.84 -22.83 14.31
N MET A 63 -5.81 -22.31 15.05
CA MET A 63 -5.88 -20.89 15.39
C MET A 63 -4.71 -20.44 16.25
N PHE A 64 -4.29 -21.25 17.22
CA PHE A 64 -3.12 -20.97 18.04
C PHE A 64 -1.84 -20.92 17.20
N MET A 65 -1.62 -21.90 16.30
CA MET A 65 -0.48 -21.89 15.38
C MET A 65 -0.47 -20.64 14.49
N VAL A 66 -1.61 -20.31 13.90
CA VAL A 66 -1.77 -19.12 13.06
C VAL A 66 -1.42 -17.86 13.84
N GLN A 67 -1.89 -17.72 15.09
CA GLN A 67 -1.56 -16.58 15.95
C GLN A 67 -0.07 -16.50 16.29
N ILE A 68 0.59 -17.62 16.60
CA ILE A 68 2.04 -17.65 16.85
C ILE A 68 2.81 -17.19 15.62
N LEU A 69 2.53 -17.79 14.45
CA LEU A 69 3.21 -17.46 13.19
C LEU A 69 3.06 -15.98 12.86
N PHE A 70 1.86 -15.42 13.08
CA PHE A 70 1.62 -14.00 12.90
C PHE A 70 2.36 -13.13 13.91
N SER A 71 2.43 -13.54 15.18
CA SER A 71 3.17 -12.81 16.21
C SER A 71 4.66 -12.73 15.87
N VAL A 72 5.25 -13.85 15.43
CA VAL A 72 6.65 -13.93 15.00
C VAL A 72 6.90 -13.02 13.79
N ALA A 73 6.08 -13.12 12.74
CA ALA A 73 6.22 -12.28 11.55
C ALA A 73 6.11 -10.77 11.86
N ASN A 74 5.22 -10.40 12.79
CA ASN A 74 5.07 -9.01 13.23
C ASN A 74 6.30 -8.56 14.04
N MET A 75 6.84 -9.42 14.90
CA MET A 75 8.06 -9.14 15.66
C MET A 75 9.26 -8.91 14.73
N GLU A 76 9.44 -9.75 13.71
CA GLU A 76 10.49 -9.59 12.70
C GLU A 76 10.37 -8.28 11.92
N SER A 77 9.14 -7.93 11.51
CA SER A 77 8.84 -6.68 10.82
C SER A 77 9.19 -5.46 11.67
N LYS A 78 8.77 -5.47 12.96
CA LYS A 78 9.10 -4.40 13.92
C LYS A 78 10.59 -4.31 14.19
N MET A 79 11.29 -5.45 14.27
CA MET A 79 12.73 -5.49 14.49
C MET A 79 13.48 -4.89 13.29
N THR A 80 13.06 -5.20 12.07
CA THR A 80 13.61 -4.60 10.85
C THR A 80 13.37 -3.09 10.81
N LEU A 81 12.16 -2.64 11.14
CA LEU A 81 11.83 -1.22 11.26
C LEU A 81 12.71 -0.51 12.29
N SER A 82 12.90 -1.11 13.47
CA SER A 82 13.74 -0.56 14.53
C SER A 82 15.19 -0.40 14.09
N ARG A 83 15.75 -1.40 13.40
CA ARG A 83 17.09 -1.34 12.81
C ARG A 83 17.21 -0.20 11.79
N LEU A 84 16.22 -0.08 10.89
CA LEU A 84 16.19 0.98 9.91
C LEU A 84 16.08 2.36 10.56
N GLN A 85 15.22 2.53 11.57
CA GLN A 85 15.10 3.79 12.31
C GLN A 85 16.38 4.17 13.04
N SER A 86 17.06 3.19 13.66
CA SER A 86 18.36 3.40 14.29
C SER A 86 19.41 3.89 13.29
N GLY A 87 19.54 3.18 12.15
CA GLY A 87 20.44 3.58 11.06
C GLY A 87 20.10 4.96 10.49
N TYR A 88 18.81 5.23 10.27
CA TYR A 88 18.31 6.51 9.77
C TYR A 88 18.61 7.66 10.73
N ARG A 89 18.38 7.47 12.04
CA ARG A 89 18.72 8.46 13.07
C ARG A 89 20.22 8.73 13.12
N ASN A 90 21.05 7.69 13.02
CA ASN A 90 22.51 7.85 12.99
C ASN A 90 22.97 8.60 11.73
N HIS A 91 22.41 8.26 10.57
CA HIS A 91 22.69 8.96 9.31
C HIS A 91 22.32 10.44 9.38
N ILE A 92 21.14 10.79 9.91
CA ILE A 92 20.73 12.19 10.10
C ILE A 92 21.64 12.91 11.09
N LYS A 93 22.06 12.26 12.18
CA LYS A 93 22.99 12.86 13.15
C LYS A 93 24.34 13.20 12.51
N LYS A 94 24.85 12.33 11.64
CA LYS A 94 26.14 12.52 10.94
C LYS A 94 26.07 13.50 9.77
N ASN A 95 25.06 13.34 8.90
CA ASN A 95 24.98 14.02 7.60
C ASN A 95 23.95 15.15 7.57
N GLY A 96 23.25 15.40 8.68
CA GLY A 96 22.19 16.40 8.81
C GLY A 96 20.88 15.99 8.12
N LYS A 97 19.78 16.68 8.46
CA LYS A 97 18.43 16.40 7.92
C LYS A 97 18.29 16.59 6.41
N LYS A 98 19.16 17.39 5.78
CA LYS A 98 19.15 17.66 4.32
C LYS A 98 19.71 16.51 3.48
N SER A 99 20.36 15.53 4.10
CA SER A 99 20.93 14.35 3.43
C SER A 99 19.88 13.31 3.03
N VAL A 100 18.65 13.44 3.52
CA VAL A 100 17.55 12.51 3.31
C VAL A 100 16.32 13.25 2.78
N GLY A 101 15.46 12.55 2.04
CA GLY A 101 14.30 13.15 1.38
C GLY A 101 14.66 13.93 0.12
N ARG A 102 13.71 14.72 -0.39
CA ARG A 102 13.91 15.54 -1.59
C ARG A 102 14.93 16.64 -1.31
N LYS A 103 16.00 16.72 -2.13
CA LYS A 103 17.01 17.78 -2.01
C LYS A 103 16.35 19.15 -2.19
N LYS A 104 16.55 20.07 -1.22
CA LYS A 104 16.14 21.47 -1.37
C LYS A 104 16.93 22.07 -2.54
N GLY A 105 16.22 22.60 -3.54
CA GLY A 105 16.82 23.12 -4.78
C GLY A 105 16.77 22.15 -5.96
N ASP A 106 16.30 20.90 -5.78
CA ASP A 106 15.88 20.04 -6.90
C ASP A 106 14.49 20.48 -7.40
N THR A 107 14.42 21.76 -7.74
CA THR A 107 13.41 22.36 -8.58
C THR A 107 13.92 22.19 -10.00
N ASP A 108 13.11 21.57 -10.86
CA ASP A 108 13.33 21.67 -12.30
C ASP A 108 13.61 23.15 -12.63
N CYS A 109 14.73 23.47 -13.28
CA CYS A 109 14.98 24.84 -13.74
C CYS A 109 13.76 25.37 -14.49
N ASP A 110 13.51 26.67 -14.43
CA ASP A 110 12.35 27.28 -15.10
C ASP A 110 12.27 26.88 -16.58
N GLU A 111 13.42 26.79 -17.27
CA GLU A 111 13.52 26.25 -18.63
C GLU A 111 13.06 24.78 -18.76
N LYS A 112 13.42 23.91 -17.81
CA LYS A 112 12.97 22.50 -17.78
C LYS A 112 11.47 22.40 -17.55
N ILE A 113 10.90 23.28 -16.71
CA ILE A 113 9.45 23.33 -16.47
C ILE A 113 8.72 23.81 -17.72
N LEU A 114 9.21 24.87 -18.37
CA LEU A 114 8.63 25.41 -19.60
C LEU A 114 8.70 24.39 -20.74
N ASN A 115 9.81 23.66 -20.88
CA ASN A 115 9.96 22.59 -21.88
C ASN A 115 9.03 21.40 -21.60
N ARG A 116 8.89 20.96 -20.34
CA ARG A 116 7.97 19.86 -19.96
C ARG A 116 6.50 20.21 -20.17
N HIS A 117 6.17 21.50 -20.14
CA HIS A 117 4.81 22.01 -20.26
C HIS A 117 4.64 22.98 -21.46
N SER A 118 5.30 22.70 -22.58
CA SER A 118 5.28 23.55 -23.79
C SER A 118 3.88 23.73 -24.37
N ASP A 119 3.01 22.73 -24.21
CA ASP A 119 1.58 22.77 -24.51
C ASP A 119 0.83 23.85 -23.71
N VAL A 120 1.10 23.93 -22.41
CA VAL A 120 0.54 24.94 -21.50
C VAL A 120 1.08 26.32 -21.85
N VAL A 121 2.39 26.46 -22.09
CA VAL A 121 3.03 27.73 -22.50
C VAL A 121 2.35 28.29 -23.75
N ARG A 122 2.12 27.45 -24.77
CA ARG A 122 1.47 27.84 -26.03
C ARG A 122 0.03 28.33 -25.81
N LEU A 123 -0.73 27.66 -24.93
CA LEU A 123 -2.11 28.03 -24.65
C LEU A 123 -2.23 29.28 -23.77
N ILE A 124 -1.28 29.51 -22.86
CA ILE A 124 -1.17 30.76 -22.08
C ILE A 124 -0.88 31.94 -23.01
N LYS A 125 0.08 31.80 -23.95
CA LYS A 125 0.39 32.84 -24.95
C LYS A 125 -0.80 33.19 -25.86
N ARG A 126 -1.74 32.27 -26.04
CA ARG A 126 -3.00 32.49 -26.78
C ARG A 126 -4.11 33.19 -25.96
N GLY A 127 -3.85 33.51 -24.69
CA GLY A 127 -4.80 34.25 -23.85
C GLY A 127 -5.97 33.42 -23.29
N LEU A 128 -5.89 32.08 -23.31
CA LEU A 128 -6.95 31.22 -22.81
C LEU A 128 -7.06 31.27 -21.27
N SER A 129 -8.27 31.03 -20.75
CA SER A 129 -8.50 30.96 -19.31
C SER A 129 -7.81 29.73 -18.70
N ILE A 130 -7.34 29.85 -17.45
CA ILE A 130 -6.61 28.78 -16.76
C ILE A 130 -7.45 27.49 -16.65
N ARG A 131 -8.78 27.63 -16.49
CA ARG A 131 -9.72 26.50 -16.46
C ARG A 131 -9.79 25.78 -17.80
N ASN A 132 -9.84 26.52 -18.90
CA ASN A 132 -9.86 25.92 -20.25
C ASN A 132 -8.53 25.24 -20.56
N ILE A 133 -7.41 25.85 -20.15
CA ILE A 133 -6.08 25.24 -20.33
C ILE A 133 -5.96 23.94 -19.54
N SER A 134 -6.43 23.93 -18.28
CA SER A 134 -6.48 22.74 -17.43
C SER A 134 -7.31 21.62 -18.07
N ALA A 135 -8.49 21.94 -18.59
CA ALA A 135 -9.37 20.99 -19.28
C ALA A 135 -8.76 20.45 -20.59
N ILE A 136 -8.12 21.31 -21.40
CA ILE A 136 -7.51 20.92 -22.69
C ILE A 136 -6.25 20.08 -22.49
N THR A 137 -5.42 20.41 -21.49
CA THR A 137 -4.13 19.72 -21.26
C THR A 137 -4.24 18.55 -20.28
N ASN A 138 -5.40 18.37 -19.63
CA ASN A 138 -5.63 17.42 -18.55
C ASN A 138 -4.60 17.55 -17.40
N LYS A 139 -4.07 18.76 -17.20
CA LYS A 139 -3.08 19.08 -16.15
C LYS A 139 -3.78 19.82 -15.03
N SER A 140 -3.35 19.58 -13.79
CA SER A 140 -3.93 20.25 -12.64
C SER A 140 -3.84 21.78 -12.77
N THR A 141 -4.85 22.48 -12.24
CA THR A 141 -4.88 23.95 -12.21
C THR A 141 -3.64 24.53 -11.53
N ASN A 142 -3.11 23.84 -10.51
CA ASN A 142 -1.89 24.21 -9.81
C ASN A 142 -0.64 24.13 -10.71
N THR A 143 -0.57 23.14 -11.59
CA THR A 143 0.51 23.01 -12.58
C THR A 143 0.45 24.14 -13.61
N VAL A 144 -0.74 24.47 -14.10
CA VAL A 144 -0.93 25.58 -15.06
C VAL A 144 -0.58 26.92 -14.43
N LEU A 145 -1.01 27.16 -13.19
CA LEU A 145 -0.64 28.35 -12.41
C LEU A 145 0.86 28.44 -12.18
N LYS A 146 1.52 27.32 -11.90
CA LYS A 146 2.98 27.27 -11.74
C LYS A 146 3.72 27.67 -13.01
N VAL A 147 3.27 27.20 -14.18
CA VAL A 147 3.82 27.60 -15.48
C VAL A 147 3.55 29.08 -15.77
N LYS A 148 2.33 29.55 -15.51
CA LYS A 148 1.96 30.97 -15.68
C LYS A 148 2.76 31.92 -14.79
N ARG A 149 3.25 31.48 -13.63
CA ARG A 149 4.08 32.29 -12.73
C ARG A 149 5.53 32.41 -13.21
N ILE A 150 5.97 31.49 -14.09
CA ILE A 150 7.32 31.45 -14.65
C ILE A 150 7.40 32.28 -15.94
N ILE A 151 6.30 32.36 -16.69
CA ILE A 151 6.12 33.22 -17.89
C ILE A 151 5.75 34.63 -17.46
#